data_AF-A0A0T9RJY4-F1
#
_entry.id   AF-A0A0T9RJY4-F1
#
_cell.length_a   1.000
_cell.length_b   1.000
_cell.length_c   1.000
_cell.angle_alpha   90.00
_cell.angle_beta   90.00
_cell.angle_gamma   90.00
#
_symmetry.space_group_name_H-M   'P 1'
#
loop_
_entity.id
_entity.type
_entity.pdbx_description
1 polymer ?
#
loop_
_entity_poly.entity_id
_entity_poly.type
_entity_poly.pdbx_seq_one_letter_code
_entity_poly.pdbx_strand_id
1 'polypeptide(L)'
;MNKEHSPARRLSALQKNILIILAALNERKPGPVPTKDLEKLLTVSDDKPVYGPNLRGACHRLAKAGMVRTLRASNLQLAVELTHDGLECATLLYANESQAEVDRQKRKTCLVLPHNLPTKPVTDALPVMLNGQTYYARSACYVVPFDGTPYLMLLQGDGLRVRLYGDTLSVGRYYLSCFDAGLPVHVQINEEQ
;
A
#
# COMPACT_ATOMS: atom_id res chain seq x y z
N MET A 1 15.50 14.54 38.15
CA MET A 1 16.15 14.37 36.84
C MET A 1 15.17 13.68 35.90
N ASN A 2 14.80 14.41 34.85
CA ASN A 2 14.25 14.02 33.54
C ASN A 2 12.99 13.15 33.49
N LYS A 3 11.84 13.83 33.49
CA LYS A 3 10.60 13.34 32.90
C LYS A 3 10.78 13.24 31.38
N GLU A 4 10.75 12.03 30.84
CA GLU A 4 10.49 11.76 29.43
C GLU A 4 9.16 12.40 29.02
N HIS A 5 9.22 13.62 28.51
CA HIS A 5 8.15 14.17 27.70
C HIS A 5 8.45 13.75 26.26
N SER A 6 7.91 12.62 25.80
CA SER A 6 7.66 12.41 24.37
C SER A 6 6.36 13.13 24.03
N PRO A 7 6.35 14.31 23.41
CA PRO A 7 5.13 14.93 22.96
C PRO A 7 4.74 14.33 21.61
N ALA A 8 4.46 13.03 21.55
CA ALA A 8 3.73 12.44 20.43
C ALA A 8 2.25 12.84 20.54
N ARG A 9 2.00 14.15 20.52
CA ARG A 9 0.68 14.77 20.41
C ARG A 9 0.09 14.24 19.11
N ARG A 10 -1.02 13.49 19.17
CA ARG A 10 -1.63 12.82 18.02
C ARG A 10 -1.84 13.82 16.86
N LEU A 11 -0.91 13.81 15.90
CA LEU A 11 -0.96 14.69 14.73
C LEU A 11 -2.22 14.36 13.91
N SER A 12 -2.95 15.39 13.47
CA SER A 12 -4.08 15.19 12.56
C SER A 12 -3.60 14.71 11.19
N ALA A 13 -4.50 14.14 10.39
CA ALA A 13 -4.20 13.71 9.02
C ALA A 13 -3.56 14.85 8.20
N LEU A 14 -4.16 16.04 8.23
CA LEU A 14 -3.62 17.23 7.56
C LEU A 14 -2.21 17.61 8.05
N GLN A 15 -1.95 17.52 9.36
CA GLN A 15 -0.62 17.82 9.91
C GLN A 15 0.44 16.81 9.46
N LYS A 16 0.08 15.52 9.40
CA LYS A 16 0.96 14.47 8.87
C LYS A 16 1.25 14.71 7.39
N ASN A 17 0.24 14.99 6.57
CA ASN A 17 0.40 15.26 5.15
C ASN A 17 1.29 16.48 4.89
N ILE A 18 1.14 17.54 5.68
CA ILE A 18 2.04 18.71 5.62
C ILE A 18 3.49 18.31 5.86
N LEU A 19 3.77 17.55 6.94
CA LEU A 19 5.13 17.12 7.27
C LEU A 19 5.71 16.20 6.19
N ILE A 20 4.93 15.23 5.69
CA ILE A 20 5.32 14.31 4.61
C ILE A 20 5.73 15.10 3.35
N ILE A 21 4.92 16.08 2.93
CA ILE A 21 5.21 16.90 1.74
C ILE A 21 6.46 17.76 1.99
N LEU A 22 6.59 18.37 3.16
CA LEU A 22 7.77 19.18 3.48
C LEU A 22 9.05 18.34 3.50
N ALA A 23 9.02 17.10 4.01
CA ALA A 23 10.16 16.19 3.96
C ALA A 23 10.53 15.82 2.52
N ALA A 24 9.54 15.45 1.70
CA ALA A 24 9.76 15.12 0.29
C ALA A 24 10.35 16.30 -0.51
N LEU A 25 9.89 17.53 -0.22
CA LEU A 25 10.46 18.74 -0.82
C LEU A 25 11.88 19.01 -0.31
N ASN A 26 12.12 18.83 0.99
CA ASN A 26 13.42 19.07 1.60
C ASN A 26 14.52 18.14 1.03
N GLU A 27 14.19 16.88 0.70
CA GLU A 27 15.13 15.96 0.03
C GLU A 27 15.55 16.45 -1.37
N ARG A 28 14.63 17.11 -2.10
CA ARG A 28 14.90 17.59 -3.47
C ARG A 28 15.55 18.98 -3.48
N LYS A 29 15.02 19.89 -2.66
CA LYS A 29 15.46 21.27 -2.54
C LYS A 29 15.20 21.77 -1.11
N PRO A 30 16.21 21.79 -0.23
CA PRO A 30 16.04 22.28 1.12
C PRO A 30 15.72 23.78 1.12
N GLY A 31 14.86 24.19 2.04
CA GLY A 31 14.54 25.59 2.30
C GLY A 31 13.04 25.87 2.46
N PRO A 32 12.67 27.15 2.63
CA PRO A 32 11.31 27.55 2.95
C PRO A 32 10.34 27.31 1.78
N VAL A 33 9.20 26.67 2.07
CA VAL A 33 8.16 26.36 1.09
C VAL A 33 7.02 27.37 1.21
N PRO A 34 6.66 28.10 0.14
CA PRO A 34 5.51 29.00 0.16
C PRO A 34 4.22 28.27 0.49
N THR A 35 3.38 28.83 1.37
CA THR A 35 2.12 28.18 1.79
C THR A 35 1.18 27.93 0.61
N LYS A 36 1.25 28.75 -0.43
CA LYS A 36 0.45 28.61 -1.66
C LYS A 36 0.83 27.35 -2.44
N ASP A 37 2.11 26.99 -2.47
CA ASP A 37 2.57 25.80 -3.18
C ASP A 37 2.26 24.55 -2.34
N LEU A 38 2.38 24.64 -1.02
CA LEU A 38 1.96 23.59 -0.09
C LEU A 38 0.45 23.28 -0.22
N GLU A 39 -0.41 24.29 -0.35
CA GLU A 39 -1.85 24.12 -0.56
C GLU A 39 -2.17 23.36 -1.86
N LYS A 40 -1.45 23.67 -2.94
CA LYS A 40 -1.59 22.96 -4.23
C LYS A 40 -1.19 21.49 -4.10
N LEU A 41 -0.03 21.22 -3.50
CA LEU A 41 0.48 19.84 -3.34
C LEU A 41 -0.42 18.99 -2.44
N LEU A 42 -0.97 19.57 -1.38
CA LEU A 42 -1.94 18.89 -0.52
C LEU A 42 -3.25 18.56 -1.26
N THR A 43 -3.71 19.46 -2.12
CA THR A 43 -4.93 19.22 -2.92
C THR A 43 -4.74 18.06 -3.91
N VAL A 44 -3.54 17.92 -4.49
CA VAL A 44 -3.20 16.79 -5.38
C VAL A 44 -3.07 15.48 -4.61
N SER A 45 -2.65 15.53 -3.34
CA SER A 45 -2.36 14.31 -2.57
C SER A 45 -3.59 13.69 -1.89
N ASP A 46 -4.63 14.47 -1.58
CA ASP A 46 -5.78 14.02 -0.77
C ASP A 46 -7.11 14.04 -1.55
N ASP A 47 -7.08 14.29 -2.87
CA ASP A 47 -8.23 14.42 -3.78
C ASP A 47 -9.35 15.36 -3.26
N LYS A 48 -9.01 16.25 -2.32
CA LYS A 48 -9.90 17.21 -1.68
C LYS A 48 -9.23 18.57 -1.57
N PRO A 49 -9.95 19.67 -1.86
CA PRO A 49 -9.40 21.01 -1.71
C PRO A 49 -9.10 21.29 -0.24
N VAL A 50 -7.85 21.57 0.07
CA VAL A 50 -7.46 22.05 1.41
C VAL A 50 -7.67 23.56 1.45
N TYR A 51 -8.73 24.01 2.14
CA TYR A 51 -8.99 25.44 2.30
C TYR A 51 -7.87 26.14 3.12
N GLY A 52 -7.34 27.24 2.60
CA GLY A 52 -6.28 28.06 3.23
C GLY A 52 -6.42 28.38 4.74
N PRO A 53 -7.61 28.60 5.33
CA PRO A 53 -7.76 28.72 6.78
C PRO A 53 -7.31 27.46 7.56
N ASN A 54 -7.64 26.27 7.06
CA ASN A 54 -7.28 25.01 7.69
C ASN A 54 -5.78 24.76 7.61
N LEU A 55 -5.17 25.05 6.45
CA LEU A 55 -3.73 24.98 6.26
C LEU A 55 -3.00 25.91 7.23
N ARG A 56 -3.39 27.19 7.29
CA ARG A 56 -2.78 28.17 8.21
C ARG A 56 -2.92 27.75 9.67
N GLY A 57 -4.10 27.27 10.07
CA GLY A 57 -4.32 26.75 11.41
C GLY A 57 -3.46 25.53 11.73
N ALA A 58 -3.28 24.61 10.78
CA ALA A 58 -2.41 23.45 10.92
C ALA A 58 -0.93 23.85 11.05
N CYS A 59 -0.44 24.73 10.17
CA CYS A 59 0.93 25.27 10.24
C CYS A 59 1.18 26.01 11.55
N HIS A 60 0.23 26.82 12.03
CA HIS A 60 0.38 27.51 13.31
C HIS A 60 0.50 26.53 14.49
N ARG A 61 -0.30 25.45 14.49
CA ARG A 61 -0.19 24.40 15.53
C ARG A 61 1.12 23.64 15.46
N LEU A 62 1.60 23.32 14.25
CA LEU A 62 2.90 22.68 14.04
C LEU A 62 4.04 23.60 14.49
N ALA A 63 3.94 24.91 14.23
CA ALA A 63 4.93 25.89 14.67
C ALA A 63 4.95 26.02 16.20
N LYS A 64 3.77 26.07 16.84
CA LYS A 64 3.66 26.06 18.30
C LYS A 64 4.21 24.77 18.92
N ALA A 65 4.21 23.67 18.18
CA ALA A 65 4.79 22.40 18.58
C ALA A 65 6.30 22.29 18.27
N GLY A 66 6.92 23.34 17.73
CA GLY A 66 8.35 23.34 17.39
C GLY A 66 8.71 22.54 16.14
N MET A 67 7.73 22.08 15.35
CA MET A 67 7.95 21.22 14.18
C MET A 67 8.22 22.01 12.89
N VAL A 68 7.72 23.24 12.81
CA VAL A 68 7.93 24.09 11.63
C VAL A 68 8.20 25.53 12.04
N ARG A 69 8.95 26.26 11.21
CA ARG A 69 9.13 27.70 11.32
C ARG A 69 8.34 28.38 10.21
N THR A 70 7.49 29.34 10.58
CA THR A 70 6.83 30.21 9.60
C THR A 70 7.74 31.40 9.31
N LEU A 71 8.05 31.58 8.04
CA LEU A 71 8.83 32.69 7.52
C LEU A 71 7.95 33.58 6.67
N ARG A 72 8.36 34.83 6.52
CA ARG A 72 7.72 35.78 5.62
C ARG A 72 8.74 36.27 4.62
N ALA A 73 8.49 36.01 3.34
CA ALA A 73 9.32 36.51 2.27
C ALA A 73 9.15 38.04 2.14
N SER A 74 10.10 38.69 1.46
CA SER A 74 10.08 40.13 1.20
C SER A 74 8.83 40.59 0.42
N ASN A 75 8.24 39.68 -0.36
CA ASN A 75 6.97 39.88 -1.07
C ASN A 75 5.72 39.65 -0.19
N LEU A 76 5.88 39.62 1.14
CA LEU A 76 4.83 39.40 2.15
C LEU A 76 4.18 38.00 2.15
N GLN A 77 4.63 37.09 1.29
CA GLN A 77 4.11 35.71 1.26
C GLN A 77 4.63 34.91 2.45
N LEU A 78 3.76 34.06 3.00
CA LEU A 78 4.10 33.14 4.07
C LEU A 78 4.79 31.91 3.49
N ALA A 79 5.88 31.51 4.10
CA ALA A 79 6.59 30.27 3.82
C ALA A 79 6.72 29.45 5.11
N VAL A 80 6.86 28.14 4.97
CA VAL A 80 7.01 27.20 6.08
C VAL A 80 8.25 26.37 5.82
N GLU A 81 9.06 26.21 6.85
CA GLU A 81 10.30 25.42 6.83
C GLU A 81 10.29 24.44 7.99
N LEU A 82 10.87 23.25 7.81
CA LEU A 82 11.02 22.28 8.89
C LEU A 82 12.09 22.76 9.88
N THR A 83 11.81 22.61 11.17
CA THR A 83 12.85 22.69 12.21
C THR A 83 13.64 21.37 12.24
N HIS A 84 14.67 21.27 13.09
CA HIS A 84 15.39 20.02 13.29
C HIS A 84 14.46 18.89 13.78
N ASP A 85 13.75 19.10 14.89
CA ASP A 85 12.77 18.14 15.44
C ASP A 85 11.67 17.80 14.43
N GLY A 86 11.23 18.82 13.68
CA GLY A 86 10.25 18.67 12.61
C GLY A 86 10.76 17.79 11.47
N LEU A 87 12.02 17.96 11.07
CA LEU A 87 12.66 17.19 10.03
C LEU A 87 12.78 15.72 10.45
N GLU A 88 13.25 15.43 11.66
CA GLU A 88 13.33 14.04 12.16
C GLU A 88 11.96 13.35 12.13
N CYS A 89 10.92 14.02 12.64
CA CYS A 89 9.56 13.49 12.60
C CYS A 89 9.03 13.33 11.17
N ALA A 90 9.24 14.34 10.33
CA ALA A 90 8.76 14.35 8.96
C ALA A 90 9.43 13.29 8.07
N THR A 91 10.73 13.06 8.24
CA THR A 91 11.48 12.00 7.53
C THR A 91 10.95 10.62 7.88
N LEU A 92 10.69 10.34 9.17
CA LEU A 92 10.08 9.06 9.58
C LEU A 92 8.69 8.86 8.96
N LEU A 93 7.86 9.91 8.96
CA LEU A 93 6.53 9.85 8.34
C LEU A 93 6.63 9.64 6.83
N TYR A 94 7.54 10.34 6.15
CA TYR A 94 7.75 10.23 4.71
C TYR A 94 8.23 8.84 4.30
N ALA A 95 9.21 8.29 5.02
CA ALA A 95 9.70 6.93 4.79
C ALA A 95 8.59 5.88 4.95
N ASN A 96 7.78 6.00 5.99
CA ASN A 96 6.65 5.09 6.23
C ASN A 96 5.59 5.18 5.11
N GLU A 97 5.23 6.39 4.68
CA GLU A 97 4.25 6.58 3.60
C GLU A 97 4.79 6.07 2.26
N SER A 98 6.06 6.34 1.97
CA SER A 98 6.72 5.85 0.76
C SER A 98 6.76 4.32 0.72
N GLN A 99 7.11 3.67 1.83
CA GLN A 99 7.08 2.22 1.93
C GLN A 99 5.67 1.66 1.77
N ALA A 100 4.67 2.31 2.40
CA ALA A 100 3.28 1.91 2.26
C ALA A 100 2.80 2.01 0.81
N GLU A 101 3.22 3.03 0.06
CA GLU A 101 2.90 3.17 -1.36
C GLU A 101 3.56 2.07 -2.20
N VAL A 102 4.83 1.76 -1.95
CA VAL A 102 5.53 0.64 -2.59
C VAL A 102 4.80 -0.68 -2.32
N ASP A 103 4.38 -0.93 -1.09
CA ASP A 103 3.65 -2.14 -0.72
C ASP A 103 2.25 -2.18 -1.34
N ARG A 104 1.55 -1.04 -1.43
CA ARG A 104 0.28 -0.91 -2.18
C ARG A 104 0.48 -1.28 -3.64
N GLN A 105 1.56 -0.83 -4.27
CA GLN A 105 1.87 -1.17 -5.65
C GLN A 105 2.20 -2.66 -5.83
N LYS A 106 2.99 -3.24 -4.92
CA LYS A 106 3.28 -4.67 -4.93
C LYS A 106 2.02 -5.53 -4.80
N ARG A 107 1.08 -5.16 -3.92
CA ARG A 107 -0.22 -5.85 -3.75
C ARG A 107 -1.09 -5.85 -5.01
N LYS A 108 -0.97 -4.82 -5.86
CA LYS A 108 -1.70 -4.71 -7.13
C LYS A 108 -1.04 -5.45 -8.29
N THR A 109 0.22 -5.83 -8.14
CA THR A 109 0.99 -6.47 -9.22
C THR A 109 0.72 -7.98 -9.20
N CYS A 110 0.04 -8.49 -10.23
CA CYS A 110 -0.16 -9.92 -10.44
C CYS A 110 0.84 -10.45 -11.49
N LEU A 111 1.49 -11.58 -11.21
CA LEU A 111 2.45 -12.21 -12.13
C LEU A 111 2.12 -13.71 -12.27
N VAL A 112 1.73 -14.13 -13.48
CA VAL A 112 1.58 -15.57 -13.80
C VAL A 112 2.95 -16.13 -14.17
N LEU A 113 3.39 -17.19 -13.47
CA LEU A 113 4.68 -17.81 -13.73
C LEU A 113 4.63 -18.68 -14.99
N PRO A 114 5.68 -18.67 -15.82
CA PRO A 114 5.71 -19.46 -17.05
C PRO A 114 5.70 -20.97 -16.73
N HIS A 115 4.90 -21.72 -17.48
CA HIS A 115 4.85 -23.19 -17.40
C HIS A 115 4.98 -23.83 -18.78
N ASN A 116 5.80 -24.88 -18.87
CA ASN A 116 6.05 -25.63 -20.11
C ASN A 116 5.05 -26.77 -20.28
N LEU A 117 3.75 -26.46 -20.29
CA LEU A 117 2.71 -27.45 -20.59
C LEU A 117 1.85 -26.97 -21.77
N PRO A 118 1.49 -27.88 -22.70
CA PRO A 118 0.52 -27.55 -23.73
C PRO A 118 -0.79 -27.18 -23.05
N THR A 119 -1.27 -25.96 -23.33
CA THR A 119 -2.58 -25.50 -22.90
C THR A 119 -3.62 -26.44 -23.48
N LYS A 120 -4.07 -27.44 -22.72
CA LYS A 120 -5.27 -28.17 -23.09
C LYS A 120 -6.39 -27.12 -23.22
N PRO A 121 -7.15 -27.11 -24.32
CA PRO A 121 -8.29 -26.21 -24.43
C PRO A 121 -9.21 -26.44 -23.23
N VAL A 122 -9.77 -25.35 -22.72
CA VAL A 122 -10.65 -25.37 -21.54
C VAL A 122 -11.80 -26.34 -21.79
N THR A 123 -11.67 -27.54 -21.23
CA THR A 123 -12.74 -28.53 -21.18
C THR A 123 -13.67 -28.22 -20.01
N ASP A 124 -14.83 -28.88 -20.03
CA ASP A 124 -15.85 -28.81 -19.00
C ASP A 124 -15.28 -28.94 -17.58
N ALA A 125 -16.04 -28.47 -16.58
CA ALA A 125 -15.62 -28.57 -15.20
C ALA A 125 -15.36 -30.03 -14.81
N LEU A 126 -14.13 -30.33 -14.37
CA LEU A 126 -13.73 -31.66 -13.92
C LEU A 126 -13.93 -31.79 -12.41
N PRO A 127 -14.38 -32.96 -11.93
CA PRO A 127 -14.43 -33.24 -10.49
C PRO A 127 -13.02 -33.43 -9.93
N VAL A 128 -12.70 -32.73 -8.85
CA VAL A 128 -11.46 -32.89 -8.08
C VAL A 128 -11.78 -33.04 -6.60
N MET A 129 -11.20 -34.05 -5.95
CA MET A 129 -11.34 -34.25 -4.50
C MET A 129 -10.22 -33.55 -3.74
N LEU A 130 -10.58 -32.57 -2.91
CA LEU A 130 -9.66 -31.82 -2.05
C LEU A 130 -10.22 -31.81 -0.63
N ASN A 131 -9.41 -32.20 0.36
CA ASN A 131 -9.83 -32.28 1.78
C ASN A 131 -11.12 -33.08 2.02
N GLY A 132 -11.37 -34.14 1.26
CA GLY A 132 -12.60 -34.92 1.42
C GLY A 132 -13.85 -34.27 0.80
N GLN A 133 -13.74 -33.12 0.14
CA GLN A 133 -14.81 -32.47 -0.60
C GLN A 133 -14.55 -32.54 -2.11
N THR A 134 -15.61 -32.75 -2.90
CA THR A 134 -15.53 -32.75 -4.36
C THR A 134 -15.87 -31.36 -4.89
N TYR A 135 -14.96 -30.78 -5.67
CA TYR A 135 -15.15 -29.52 -6.37
C TYR A 135 -15.24 -29.79 -7.88
N TYR A 136 -16.11 -29.06 -8.58
CA TYR A 136 -16.16 -29.08 -10.05
C TYR A 136 -15.46 -27.83 -10.58
N ALA A 137 -14.24 -27.98 -11.07
CA ALA A 137 -13.36 -26.88 -11.45
C ALA A 137 -12.96 -26.94 -12.93
N ARG A 138 -12.74 -25.77 -13.54
CA ARG A 138 -12.22 -25.60 -14.91
C ARG A 138 -10.73 -25.35 -14.92
N SER A 139 -10.19 -24.78 -13.85
CA SER A 139 -8.76 -24.56 -13.64
C SER A 139 -8.45 -24.40 -12.16
N ALA A 140 -7.17 -24.55 -11.82
CA ALA A 140 -6.67 -24.28 -10.47
C ALA A 140 -5.38 -23.45 -10.52
N CYS A 141 -5.16 -22.63 -9.50
CA CYS A 141 -4.00 -21.78 -9.41
C CYS A 141 -3.39 -21.84 -8.01
N TYR A 142 -2.07 -22.05 -7.92
CA TYR A 142 -1.34 -21.81 -6.68
C TYR A 142 -1.04 -20.31 -6.58
N VAL A 143 -1.66 -19.63 -5.62
CA VAL A 143 -1.43 -18.20 -5.40
C VAL A 143 -0.41 -18.01 -4.28
N VAL A 144 0.69 -17.34 -4.60
CA VAL A 144 1.68 -16.83 -3.63
C VAL A 144 1.38 -15.35 -3.41
N PRO A 145 0.68 -14.97 -2.33
CA PRO A 145 0.40 -13.56 -2.09
C PRO A 145 1.68 -12.81 -1.69
N PHE A 146 1.73 -11.52 -1.99
CA PHE A 146 2.77 -10.60 -1.53
C PHE A 146 2.84 -10.56 0.00
N ASP A 147 1.68 -10.60 0.64
CA ASP A 147 1.52 -10.72 2.09
C ASP A 147 0.49 -11.80 2.45
N GLY A 148 0.85 -12.63 3.44
CA GLY A 148 -0.05 -13.64 4.01
C GLY A 148 0.24 -15.07 3.56
N THR A 149 -0.76 -15.92 3.74
CA THR A 149 -0.64 -17.37 3.57
C THR A 149 -0.99 -17.77 2.14
N PRO A 150 -0.23 -18.68 1.49
CA PRO A 150 -0.59 -19.20 0.17
C PRO A 150 -1.95 -19.90 0.21
N TYR A 151 -2.58 -19.99 -0.94
CA TYR A 151 -3.83 -20.71 -1.11
C TYR A 151 -3.97 -21.24 -2.53
N LEU A 152 -4.77 -22.30 -2.66
CA LEU A 152 -5.20 -22.78 -3.95
C LEU A 152 -6.46 -22.01 -4.35
N MET A 153 -6.46 -21.41 -5.54
CA MET A 153 -7.65 -20.80 -6.12
C MET A 153 -8.21 -21.73 -7.20
N LEU A 154 -9.46 -22.15 -7.05
CA LEU A 154 -10.20 -22.90 -8.06
C LEU A 154 -11.12 -21.96 -8.83
N LEU A 155 -11.13 -22.06 -10.15
CA LEU A 155 -12.20 -21.50 -10.98
C LEU A 155 -13.23 -22.60 -11.23
N GLN A 156 -14.42 -22.45 -10.66
CA GLN A 156 -15.50 -23.43 -10.80
C GLN A 156 -16.19 -23.35 -12.18
N GLY A 157 -16.98 -24.38 -12.50
CA GLY A 157 -17.75 -24.44 -13.76
C GLY A 157 -18.69 -23.27 -13.97
N ASP A 158 -19.28 -22.76 -12.90
CA ASP A 158 -20.17 -21.60 -12.84
C ASP A 158 -19.44 -20.24 -12.82
N GLY A 159 -18.11 -20.25 -12.84
CA GLY A 159 -17.26 -19.06 -12.80
C GLY A 159 -16.92 -18.57 -11.38
N LEU A 160 -17.39 -19.24 -10.32
CA LEU A 160 -17.03 -18.86 -8.95
C LEU A 160 -15.56 -19.17 -8.66
N ARG A 161 -14.90 -18.27 -7.93
CA ARG A 161 -13.55 -18.47 -7.42
C ARG A 161 -13.59 -18.96 -5.98
N VAL A 162 -13.06 -20.16 -5.73
CA VAL A 162 -12.94 -20.72 -4.38
C VAL A 162 -11.49 -20.69 -3.93
N ARG A 163 -11.23 -20.13 -2.73
CA ARG A 163 -9.90 -20.04 -2.13
C ARG A 163 -9.76 -21.07 -1.01
N LEU A 164 -8.81 -21.98 -1.15
CA LEU A 164 -8.48 -23.00 -0.16
C LEU A 164 -7.13 -22.66 0.48
N TYR A 165 -7.19 -22.04 1.66
CA TYR A 165 -6.01 -21.66 2.44
C TYR A 165 -5.40 -22.87 3.14
N GLY A 166 -4.07 -22.85 3.29
CA GLY A 166 -3.31 -23.85 4.03
C GLY A 166 -1.84 -23.48 4.11
N ASP A 167 -1.05 -24.26 4.84
CA ASP A 167 0.40 -24.13 4.74
C ASP A 167 0.89 -24.46 3.31
N THR A 168 2.13 -24.06 2.99
CA THR A 168 2.73 -24.22 1.66
C THR A 168 2.65 -25.65 1.13
N LEU A 169 2.84 -26.65 1.99
CA LEU A 169 2.82 -28.06 1.61
C LEU A 169 1.40 -28.56 1.38
N SER A 170 0.45 -28.18 2.24
CA SER A 170 -0.96 -28.51 2.09
C SER A 170 -1.54 -27.94 0.80
N VAL A 171 -1.26 -26.68 0.48
CA VAL A 171 -1.67 -26.05 -0.78
C VAL A 171 -0.97 -26.71 -1.98
N GLY A 172 0.31 -27.08 -1.83
CA GLY A 172 1.04 -27.82 -2.87
C GLY A 172 0.43 -29.18 -3.17
N ARG A 173 -0.08 -29.88 -2.15
CA ARG A 173 -0.84 -31.13 -2.34
C ARG A 173 -2.15 -30.91 -3.07
N TYR A 174 -2.90 -29.86 -2.76
CA TYR A 174 -4.13 -29.55 -3.50
C TYR A 174 -3.83 -29.23 -4.97
N TYR A 175 -2.78 -28.46 -5.22
CA TYR A 175 -2.32 -28.15 -6.57
C TYR A 175 -1.97 -29.42 -7.35
N LEU A 176 -1.24 -30.35 -6.73
CA LEU A 176 -0.89 -31.64 -7.34
C LEU A 176 -2.15 -32.48 -7.63
N SER A 177 -3.09 -32.57 -6.69
CA SER A 177 -4.37 -33.26 -6.92
C SER A 177 -5.15 -32.68 -8.11
N CYS A 178 -5.12 -31.36 -8.31
CA CYS A 178 -5.73 -30.70 -9.47
C CYS A 178 -4.99 -31.05 -10.77
N PHE A 179 -3.66 -31.06 -10.76
CA PHE A 179 -2.84 -31.46 -11.90
C PHE A 179 -3.12 -32.93 -12.30
N ASP A 180 -3.14 -33.84 -11.34
CA ASP A 180 -3.38 -35.27 -11.56
C ASP A 180 -4.81 -35.53 -12.06
N ALA A 181 -5.79 -34.72 -11.65
CA ALA A 181 -7.15 -34.72 -12.19
C ALA A 181 -7.23 -34.18 -13.64
N GLY A 182 -6.13 -33.67 -14.19
CA GLY A 182 -6.04 -33.15 -15.55
C GLY A 182 -6.50 -31.70 -15.71
N LEU A 183 -6.66 -30.96 -14.61
CA LEU A 183 -7.01 -29.54 -14.68
C LEU A 183 -5.85 -28.72 -15.27
N PRO A 184 -6.15 -27.68 -16.05
CA PRO A 184 -5.19 -26.60 -16.32
C PRO A 184 -4.78 -25.97 -14.98
N VAL A 185 -3.48 -26.01 -14.70
CA VAL A 185 -2.91 -25.47 -13.47
C VAL A 185 -1.74 -24.54 -13.72
N HIS A 186 -1.64 -23.47 -12.95
CA HIS A 186 -0.53 -22.53 -13.01
C HIS A 186 -0.19 -21.95 -11.63
N VAL A 187 0.98 -21.35 -11.50
CA VAL A 187 1.39 -20.64 -10.28
C VAL A 187 1.38 -19.15 -10.59
N GLN A 188 0.94 -18.33 -9.65
CA GLN A 188 0.99 -16.88 -9.79
C GLN A 188 1.36 -16.19 -8.48
N ILE A 189 1.93 -14.99 -8.61
CA ILE A 189 2.14 -14.05 -7.52
C ILE A 189 0.92 -13.12 -7.46
N ASN A 190 0.32 -13.01 -6.28
CA ASN A 190 -0.95 -12.31 -6.02
C ASN A 190 -2.15 -12.83 -6.82
N GLU A 191 -3.36 -12.48 -6.38
CA GLU A 191 -4.56 -12.71 -7.19
C GLU A 191 -4.79 -11.55 -8.14
N GLU A 192 -5.24 -11.85 -9.36
CA GLU A 192 -5.75 -10.84 -10.28
C GLU A 192 -7.08 -10.29 -9.75
N GLN A 193 -7.10 -8.97 -9.47
CA GLN A 193 -8.24 -8.23 -8.92
C GLN A 193 -9.35 -8.01 -9.93
#